data_AF-A0A359E123-F1
#
_entry.id   AF-A0A359E123-F1
#
_cell.length_a   1.000
_cell.length_b   1.000
_cell.length_c   1.000
_cell.angle_alpha   90.00
_cell.angle_beta   90.00
_cell.angle_gamma   90.00
#
_symmetry.space_group_name_H-M   'P 1'
#
loop_
_entity.id
_entity.type
_entity.pdbx_description
1 polymer ?
#
loop_
_entity_poly.entity_id
_entity_poly.type
_entity_poly.pdbx_seq_one_letter_code
_entity_poly.pdbx_strand_id
1 'polypeptide(L)'
;MNPFLKQVLLLLSLFIIQTLPLKAQAPAKSLSLDEVFKQAESISSLRSVLIQQDGELLGGEYFRNASASHPYNIKSASKSVTSLLVGIAVDQNKISTDETLGDYFPEYFEKNPNPKKEEITVRQLLSMQAGLET
;
A
#
# COMPACT_ATOMS: atom_id res chain seq x y z
N MET A 1 24.74 -15.26 41.82
CA MET A 1 24.65 -13.80 41.59
C MET A 1 23.37 -13.29 42.24
N ASN A 2 23.49 -12.36 43.20
CA ASN A 2 22.34 -11.90 44.01
C ASN A 2 21.27 -11.24 43.14
N PRO A 3 19.97 -11.44 43.44
CA PRO A 3 18.86 -10.92 42.64
C PRO A 3 18.90 -9.38 42.52
N PHE A 4 19.38 -8.70 43.57
CA PHE A 4 19.62 -7.26 43.59
C PHE A 4 20.67 -6.82 42.55
N LEU A 5 21.78 -7.57 42.43
CA LEU A 5 22.86 -7.26 41.48
C LEU A 5 22.39 -7.45 40.02
N LYS A 6 21.50 -8.42 39.77
CA LYS A 6 20.87 -8.61 38.45
C LYS A 6 19.95 -7.44 38.07
N GLN A 7 19.16 -6.92 39.00
CA GLN A 7 18.27 -5.78 38.74
C GLN A 7 19.05 -4.48 38.50
N VAL A 8 20.12 -4.24 39.26
CA VAL A 8 21.00 -3.08 39.05
C VAL A 8 21.70 -3.15 37.69
N LEU A 9 22.21 -4.33 37.29
CA LEU A 9 22.78 -4.51 35.94
C LEU A 9 21.74 -4.35 34.83
N LEU A 10 20.51 -4.81 35.02
CA LEU A 10 19.43 -4.67 34.04
C LEU A 10 19.05 -3.19 33.85
N LEU A 11 18.90 -2.43 34.95
CA LEU A 11 18.59 -1.00 34.90
C LEU A 11 19.73 -0.17 34.30
N LEU A 12 20.99 -0.51 34.60
CA LEU A 12 22.16 0.12 33.97
C LEU A 12 22.22 -0.16 32.46
N SER A 13 21.88 -1.37 32.01
CA SER A 13 21.84 -1.70 30.58
C SER A 13 20.75 -0.93 29.83
N LEU A 14 19.59 -0.69 30.46
CA LEU A 14 18.51 0.12 29.87
C LEU A 14 18.92 1.59 29.72
N PHE A 15 19.67 2.13 30.67
CA PHE A 15 20.13 3.52 30.65
C PHE A 15 21.17 3.78 29.54
N ILE A 16 22.06 2.80 29.30
CA ILE A 16 23.08 2.90 28.23
C ILE A 16 22.44 2.89 26.84
N ILE A 17 21.34 2.16 26.65
CA ILE A 17 20.60 2.11 25.37
C ILE A 17 19.96 3.45 25.02
N GLN A 18 19.52 4.25 26.01
CA GLN A 18 18.92 5.56 25.78
C GLN A 18 19.93 6.67 25.48
N THR A 19 21.22 6.47 25.79
CA THR A 19 22.28 7.46 25.55
C THR A 19 23.15 7.17 24.32
N LEU A 20 22.92 6.06 23.62
CA LEU A 20 23.55 5.84 22.33
C LEU A 20 23.06 6.95 21.38
N PRO A 21 23.95 7.79 20.83
CA PRO A 21 23.53 8.69 19.77
C PRO A 21 22.96 7.80 18.66
N LEU A 22 21.68 7.98 18.33
CA LEU A 22 21.21 7.53 17.03
C LEU A 22 22.21 8.10 16.05
N LYS A 23 22.98 7.25 15.37
CA LYS A 23 23.65 7.66 14.15
C LYS A 23 22.53 8.19 13.28
N ALA A 24 22.41 9.52 13.21
CA ALA A 24 21.56 10.15 12.22
C ALA A 24 21.97 9.49 10.90
N GLN A 25 21.00 8.82 10.26
CA GLN A 25 21.18 8.36 8.89
C GLN A 25 21.79 9.56 8.15
N ALA A 26 22.99 9.39 7.57
CA ALA A 26 23.64 10.47 6.83
C ALA A 26 22.58 11.14 5.94
N PRO A 27 22.50 12.49 5.90
CA PRO A 27 21.46 13.17 5.16
C PRO A 27 21.39 12.53 3.79
N ALA A 28 20.22 11.97 3.45
CA ALA A 28 20.02 11.31 2.19
C ALA A 28 20.52 12.27 1.11
N LYS A 29 21.41 11.81 0.23
CA LYS A 29 21.90 12.63 -0.87
C LYS A 29 20.68 13.19 -1.58
N SER A 30 20.46 14.50 -1.47
CA SER A 30 19.36 15.17 -2.15
C SER A 30 19.65 15.05 -3.64
N LEU A 31 18.85 14.24 -4.34
CA LEU A 31 18.91 14.13 -5.79
C LEU A 31 18.06 15.25 -6.38
N SER A 32 18.55 15.89 -7.43
CA SER A 32 17.68 16.76 -8.23
C SER A 32 16.67 15.92 -9.02
N LEU A 33 15.55 16.53 -9.43
CA LEU A 33 14.58 15.84 -10.29
C LEU A 33 15.21 15.36 -11.60
N ASP A 34 16.12 16.16 -12.18
CA ASP A 34 16.86 15.77 -13.38
C ASP A 34 17.70 14.51 -13.17
N GLU A 35 18.37 14.38 -12.02
CA GLU A 35 19.12 13.17 -11.67
C GLU A 35 18.20 11.96 -11.51
N VAL A 36 17.00 12.15 -10.95
CA VAL A 36 15.98 11.09 -10.83
C VAL A 36 15.52 10.65 -12.22
N PHE A 37 15.17 11.58 -13.10
CA PHE A 37 14.70 11.27 -14.45
C PHE A 37 15.77 10.61 -15.32
N LYS A 38 17.01 11.09 -15.23
CA LYS A 38 18.16 10.47 -15.91
C LYS A 38 18.39 9.03 -15.46
N GLN A 39 18.24 8.74 -14.17
CA GLN A 39 18.32 7.36 -13.67
C GLN A 39 17.14 6.51 -14.16
N ALA A 40 15.93 7.08 -14.16
CA ALA A 40 14.72 6.40 -14.64
C ALA A 40 14.82 5.98 -16.12
N GLU A 41 15.51 6.74 -16.97
CA GLU A 41 15.71 6.41 -18.39
C GLU A 41 16.38 5.03 -18.61
N SER A 42 17.21 4.60 -17.65
CA SER A 42 17.89 3.29 -17.69
C SER A 42 16.93 2.10 -17.53
N ILE A 43 15.72 2.33 -17.02
CA ILE A 43 14.71 1.28 -16.81
C ILE A 43 13.92 1.08 -18.10
N SER A 44 14.25 0.02 -18.84
CA SER A 44 13.74 -0.18 -20.20
C SER A 44 12.22 -0.33 -20.33
N SER A 45 11.56 -0.80 -19.27
CA SER A 45 10.11 -1.01 -19.20
C SER A 45 9.35 0.23 -18.69
N LEU A 46 10.05 1.24 -18.19
CA LEU A 46 9.43 2.44 -17.64
C LEU A 46 8.82 3.29 -18.76
N ARG A 47 7.60 3.76 -18.54
CA ARG A 47 6.85 4.60 -19.51
C ARG A 47 6.76 6.04 -19.05
N SER A 48 6.61 6.29 -17.77
CA SER A 48 6.57 7.64 -17.22
C SER A 48 6.94 7.66 -15.75
N VAL A 49 7.39 8.82 -15.29
CA VAL A 49 7.53 9.17 -13.88
C VAL A 49 6.92 10.56 -13.70
N LEU A 50 6.00 10.70 -12.76
CA LEU A 50 5.40 11.98 -12.37
C LEU A 50 5.58 12.14 -10.87
N ILE A 51 6.06 13.30 -10.43
CA ILE A 51 6.28 13.61 -9.02
C ILE A 51 5.39 14.78 -8.65
N GLN A 52 4.43 14.53 -7.77
CA GLN A 52 3.46 15.50 -7.30
C GLN A 52 3.54 15.61 -5.78
N GLN A 53 3.51 16.84 -5.26
CA GLN A 53 3.49 17.14 -3.84
C GLN A 53 2.45 18.22 -3.57
N ASP A 54 1.62 18.02 -2.56
CA ASP A 54 0.61 19.00 -2.12
C ASP A 54 -0.31 19.51 -3.25
N GLY A 55 -0.61 18.63 -4.22
CA GLY A 55 -1.42 18.94 -5.38
C GLY A 55 -0.64 19.53 -6.56
N GLU A 56 0.62 19.94 -6.37
CA GLU A 56 1.46 20.54 -7.40
C GLU A 56 2.37 19.51 -8.08
N LEU A 57 2.39 19.51 -9.41
CA LEU A 57 3.32 18.68 -10.20
C LEU A 57 4.71 19.33 -10.15
N LEU A 58 5.62 18.74 -9.38
CA LEU A 58 6.99 19.22 -9.24
C LEU A 58 7.83 18.90 -10.49
N GLY A 59 7.49 17.83 -11.20
CA GLY A 59 8.12 17.45 -12.45
C GLY A 59 7.62 16.11 -12.97
N GLY A 60 7.92 15.81 -14.24
CA GLY A 60 7.58 14.53 -14.83
C GLY A 60 8.21 14.31 -16.19
N GLU A 61 8.51 13.04 -16.48
CA GLU A 61 9.12 12.62 -17.74
C GLU A 61 8.39 11.41 -18.32
N TYR A 62 8.33 11.37 -19.65
CA TYR A 62 7.74 10.29 -20.42
C TYR A 62 8.81 9.63 -21.29
N PHE A 63 8.86 8.30 -21.24
CA PHE A 63 9.89 7.50 -21.91
C PHE A 63 9.28 6.64 -23.00
N ARG A 64 10.10 6.25 -23.98
CA ARG A 64 9.73 5.24 -25.00
C ARG A 64 8.43 5.61 -25.76
N ASN A 65 8.34 6.85 -26.23
CA ASN A 65 7.20 7.45 -26.94
C ASN A 65 5.90 7.48 -26.12
N ALA A 66 6.00 7.40 -24.78
CA ALA A 66 4.86 7.60 -23.93
C ALA A 66 4.42 9.06 -23.90
N SER A 67 3.16 9.28 -23.54
CA SER A 67 2.61 10.61 -23.37
C SER A 67 1.51 10.60 -22.31
N ALA A 68 1.17 11.80 -21.82
CA ALA A 68 0.08 12.00 -20.87
C ALA A 68 -1.28 11.55 -21.40
N SER A 69 -1.48 11.62 -22.72
CA SER A 69 -2.76 11.33 -23.39
C SER A 69 -2.91 9.86 -23.82
N HIS A 70 -1.88 9.03 -23.61
CA HIS A 70 -1.92 7.62 -23.99
C HIS A 70 -2.36 6.76 -22.80
N PRO A 71 -3.43 5.95 -22.93
CA PRO A 71 -3.84 5.05 -21.86
C PRO A 71 -2.87 3.86 -21.75
N TYR A 72 -2.47 3.53 -20.53
CA TYR A 72 -1.66 2.35 -20.22
C TYR A 72 -2.42 1.37 -19.34
N ASN A 73 -2.12 0.08 -19.48
CA ASN A 73 -2.64 -0.93 -18.56
C ASN A 73 -1.95 -0.80 -17.20
N ILE A 74 -2.69 -0.36 -16.18
CA ILE A 74 -2.19 -0.12 -14.83
C ILE A 74 -2.20 -1.36 -13.92
N LYS A 75 -2.64 -2.52 -14.45
CA LYS A 75 -2.63 -3.82 -13.76
C LYS A 75 -3.27 -3.74 -12.38
N SER A 76 -2.56 -4.15 -11.32
CA SER A 76 -3.09 -4.18 -9.96
C SER A 76 -3.35 -2.80 -9.36
N ALA A 77 -2.81 -1.70 -9.93
CA ALA A 77 -3.18 -0.36 -9.48
C ALA A 77 -4.67 -0.06 -9.69
N SER A 78 -5.34 -0.76 -10.63
CA SER A 78 -6.80 -0.68 -10.79
C SER A 78 -7.56 -1.03 -9.51
N LYS A 79 -7.01 -1.90 -8.64
CA LYS A 79 -7.65 -2.30 -7.39
C LYS A 79 -7.83 -1.12 -6.43
N SER A 80 -6.91 -0.16 -6.43
CA SER A 80 -7.04 1.06 -5.61
C SER A 80 -8.21 1.91 -6.07
N VAL A 81 -8.42 2.02 -7.39
CA VAL A 81 -9.58 2.74 -7.96
C VAL A 81 -10.87 2.01 -7.61
N THR A 82 -10.93 0.68 -7.76
CA THR A 82 -12.10 -0.11 -7.35
C THR A 82 -12.38 0.02 -5.86
N SER A 83 -11.36 -0.03 -5.00
CA SER A 83 -11.50 0.14 -3.55
C SER A 83 -12.06 1.52 -3.20
N LEU A 84 -11.59 2.58 -3.86
CA LEU A 84 -12.15 3.93 -3.71
C LEU A 84 -13.64 3.98 -4.10
N LEU A 85 -14.02 3.35 -5.21
CA LEU A 85 -15.44 3.29 -5.63
C LEU A 85 -16.31 2.55 -4.61
N VAL A 86 -15.81 1.47 -4.01
CA VAL A 86 -16.51 0.78 -2.91
C VAL A 86 -16.62 1.69 -1.69
N GLY A 87 -15.56 2.44 -1.34
CA GLY A 87 -15.61 3.43 -0.27
C GLY A 87 -16.67 4.51 -0.48
N ILE A 88 -16.82 5.01 -1.72
CA ILE A 88 -17.89 5.94 -2.09
C ILE A 88 -19.28 5.28 -1.94
N ALA A 89 -19.43 4.02 -2.35
CA ALA A 89 -20.69 3.31 -2.20
C ALA A 89 -21.06 3.07 -0.71
N VAL A 90 -20.06 2.84 0.14
CA VAL A 90 -20.24 2.76 1.59
C VAL A 90 -20.70 4.10 2.17
N ASP A 91 -20.05 5.21 1.78
CA ASP A 91 -20.45 6.57 2.20
C ASP A 91 -21.90 6.90 1.79
N GLN A 92 -22.33 6.40 0.63
CA GLN A 92 -23.70 6.54 0.13
C GLN A 92 -24.71 5.54 0.72
N ASN A 93 -24.31 4.73 1.70
CA ASN A 93 -25.14 3.66 2.30
C ASN A 93 -25.69 2.66 1.25
N LYS A 94 -24.93 2.40 0.18
CA LYS A 94 -25.26 1.42 -0.86
C LYS A 94 -24.62 0.06 -0.62
N ILE A 95 -23.49 0.05 0.10
CA ILE A 95 -22.76 -1.15 0.48
C ILE A 95 -22.42 -1.06 1.96
N SER A 96 -22.58 -2.15 2.71
CA SER A 96 -22.00 -2.30 4.05
C SER A 96 -20.70 -3.09 3.95
N THR A 97 -19.67 -2.68 4.70
CA THR A 97 -18.42 -3.44 4.77
C THR A 97 -18.55 -4.76 5.52
N ASP A 98 -19.56 -4.88 6.37
CA ASP A 98 -19.78 -6.05 7.22
C ASP A 98 -20.75 -7.07 6.59
N GLU A 99 -21.37 -6.72 5.45
CA GLU A 99 -22.12 -7.65 4.62
C GLU A 99 -21.16 -8.58 3.86
N THR A 100 -21.67 -9.78 3.58
CA THR A 100 -20.94 -10.88 2.99
C THR A 100 -21.11 -10.95 1.47
N LEU A 101 -20.24 -11.70 0.79
CA LEU A 101 -20.41 -11.98 -0.63
C LEU A 101 -21.73 -12.71 -0.93
N GLY A 102 -22.18 -13.58 -0.02
CA GLY A 102 -23.47 -14.26 -0.12
C GLY A 102 -24.65 -13.30 -0.16
N ASP A 103 -24.60 -12.22 0.63
CA ASP A 103 -25.65 -11.20 0.68
C ASP A 103 -25.80 -10.44 -0.66
N TYR A 104 -24.68 -10.18 -1.34
CA TYR A 104 -24.68 -9.42 -2.61
C TYR A 104 -24.84 -10.27 -3.86
N PHE A 105 -24.41 -11.53 -3.84
CA PHE A 105 -24.38 -12.40 -5.01
C PHE A 105 -25.12 -13.73 -4.80
N PRO A 106 -26.37 -13.73 -4.31
CA PRO A 106 -27.10 -14.96 -3.99
C PRO A 106 -27.20 -15.89 -5.20
N GLU A 107 -27.55 -15.38 -6.38
CA GLU A 107 -27.68 -16.18 -7.60
C GLU A 107 -26.36 -16.84 -8.06
N TYR A 108 -25.22 -16.21 -7.76
CA TYR A 108 -23.91 -16.79 -8.09
C TYR A 108 -23.64 -18.02 -7.22
N PHE A 109 -23.91 -17.93 -5.93
CA PHE A 109 -23.66 -19.00 -4.97
C PHE A 109 -24.73 -20.09 -5.00
N GLU A 110 -25.97 -19.79 -5.40
CA GLU A 110 -26.95 -20.82 -5.75
C GLU A 110 -26.44 -21.76 -6.85
N LYS A 111 -25.75 -21.20 -7.86
CA LYS A 111 -25.16 -21.96 -8.97
C LYS A 111 -23.79 -22.53 -8.66
N ASN A 112 -23.06 -21.92 -7.73
CA ASN A 112 -21.69 -22.28 -7.38
C ASN A 112 -21.51 -22.33 -5.85
N PRO A 113 -22.13 -23.29 -5.14
CA PRO A 113 -22.12 -23.31 -3.68
C PRO A 113 -20.70 -23.36 -3.12
N ASN A 114 -20.36 -22.41 -2.26
CA ASN A 114 -19.08 -22.36 -1.58
C ASN A 114 -19.20 -21.60 -0.27
N PRO A 115 -19.54 -22.28 0.84
CA PRO A 115 -19.81 -21.64 2.13
C PRO A 115 -18.67 -20.74 2.61
N LYS A 116 -17.41 -21.15 2.36
CA LYS A 116 -16.23 -20.36 2.73
C LYS A 116 -16.15 -19.04 1.98
N LYS A 117 -16.54 -19.01 0.70
CA LYS A 117 -16.54 -17.77 -0.10
C LYS A 117 -17.76 -16.92 0.18
N GLU A 118 -18.89 -17.55 0.46
CA GLU A 118 -20.14 -16.88 0.82
C GLU A 118 -19.97 -16.02 2.07
N GLU A 119 -19.28 -16.53 3.09
CA GLU A 119 -19.04 -15.85 4.37
C GLU A 119 -17.99 -14.72 4.31
N ILE A 120 -17.32 -14.52 3.18
CA ILE A 120 -16.31 -13.46 3.03
C ILE A 120 -17.01 -12.11 3.06
N THR A 121 -16.63 -11.27 4.01
CA THR A 121 -17.12 -9.88 4.11
C THR A 121 -16.47 -8.98 3.07
N VAL A 122 -17.17 -7.91 2.68
CA VAL A 122 -16.59 -6.84 1.85
C VAL A 122 -15.32 -6.26 2.49
N ARG A 123 -15.30 -6.10 3.82
CA ARG A 123 -14.11 -5.69 4.59
C ARG A 123 -12.91 -6.58 4.32
N GLN A 124 -13.07 -7.90 4.41
CA GLN A 124 -11.99 -8.86 4.18
C GLN A 124 -11.47 -8.83 2.73
N LEU A 125 -12.32 -8.55 1.75
CA LEU A 125 -11.88 -8.37 0.36
C LEU A 125 -11.03 -7.11 0.20
N LEU A 126 -11.51 -5.98 0.73
CA LEU A 126 -10.81 -4.70 0.63
C LEU A 126 -9.47 -4.70 1.39
N SER A 127 -9.38 -5.46 2.48
CA SER A 127 -8.17 -5.59 3.30
C SER A 127 -7.26 -6.77 2.91
N MET A 128 -7.57 -7.46 1.80
CA MET A 128 -6.82 -8.64 1.33
C MET A 128 -6.72 -9.79 2.34
N GLN A 129 -7.74 -9.97 3.20
CA GLN A 129 -7.84 -11.02 4.22
C GLN A 129 -8.85 -12.11 3.86
N ALA A 130 -9.28 -12.16 2.59
CA ALA A 130 -10.30 -13.08 2.11
C ALA A 130 -9.84 -14.55 1.96
N GLY A 131 -8.54 -14.83 2.02
CA GLY A 131 -8.01 -16.19 1.95
C GLY A 131 -8.34 -16.93 0.65
N LEU A 132 -8.49 -16.21 -0.46
CA LEU A 132 -8.81 -16.78 -1.76
C LEU A 132 -7.57 -17.43 -2.39
N GLU A 133 -7.66 -18.72 -2.73
CA GLU A 133 -6.66 -19.42 -3.53
C GLU A 133 -6.63 -18.84 -4.96
N THR A 134 -5.43 -18.64 -5.52
CA THR A 134 -5.18 -18.08 -6.86
C THR A 134 -4.76 -19.12 -7.87
#